data_AF-A0A1W9T0U1-F1
#
_entry.id   AF-A0A1W9T0U1-F1
#
_cell.length_a   1.000
_cell.length_b   1.000
_cell.length_c   1.000
_cell.angle_alpha   90.00
_cell.angle_beta   90.00
_cell.angle_gamma   90.00
#
_symmetry.space_group_name_H-M   'P 1'
#
loop_
_entity.id
_entity.type
_entity.pdbx_description
1 polymer ?
#
loop_
_entity_poly.entity_id
_entity_poly.type
_entity_poly.pdbx_seq_one_letter_code
_entity_poly.pdbx_strand_id
1 'polypeptide(L)'
;MSSDISPEHTCSTLFIRPFPGEGAYLLDPVYQALFRGIEPGFYHLKELSPDNFKQSEYYRVYYKATGIVEDVLYLVMLDEDTSLSIMLGRDLGKPPYTEQEQNRLRIVEPIVRNAGKLS
;
A
#
# COMPACT_ATOMS: atom_id res chain seq x y z
N MET A 1 21.67 -13.01 -23.16
CA MET A 1 21.44 -13.85 -21.98
C MET A 1 20.23 -13.26 -21.28
N SER A 2 19.05 -13.71 -21.72
CA SER A 2 17.76 -13.34 -21.16
C SER A 2 17.39 -14.41 -20.14
N SER A 3 17.30 -14.03 -18.87
CA SER A 3 16.61 -14.78 -17.83
C SER A 3 15.30 -14.01 -17.60
N ASP A 4 14.26 -14.34 -18.34
CA ASP A 4 13.26 -15.36 -17.97
C ASP A 4 12.73 -15.10 -16.56
N ILE A 5 11.80 -14.14 -16.48
CA ILE A 5 10.97 -13.88 -15.32
C ILE A 5 9.71 -14.71 -15.55
N SER A 6 9.69 -15.89 -14.96
CA SER A 6 8.54 -16.78 -14.98
C SER A 6 7.35 -16.13 -14.22
N PRO A 7 6.09 -16.31 -14.67
CA PRO A 7 4.94 -15.54 -14.20
C PRO A 7 4.21 -16.11 -12.97
N GLU A 8 4.85 -16.95 -12.14
CA GLU A 8 4.16 -17.73 -11.09
C GLU A 8 3.85 -17.00 -9.78
N HIS A 9 4.20 -15.73 -9.59
CA HIS A 9 3.78 -14.99 -8.39
C HIS A 9 2.47 -14.24 -8.66
N THR A 10 1.34 -14.94 -8.62
CA THR A 10 0.01 -14.32 -8.73
C THR A 10 -0.41 -13.74 -7.38
N CYS A 11 0.24 -12.66 -6.95
CA CYS A 11 -0.33 -11.81 -5.89
C CYS A 11 -1.50 -11.05 -6.52
N SER A 12 -2.71 -11.58 -6.33
CA SER A 12 -3.96 -10.99 -6.81
C SER A 12 -4.25 -9.69 -6.08
N THR A 13 -3.53 -8.62 -6.41
CA THR A 13 -3.80 -7.31 -5.82
C THR A 13 -5.02 -6.71 -6.50
N LEU A 14 -6.17 -6.76 -5.81
CA LEU A 14 -7.36 -6.03 -6.23
C LEU A 14 -7.13 -4.52 -6.00
N PHE A 15 -6.44 -3.88 -6.94
CA PHE A 15 -6.38 -2.42 -6.98
C PHE A 15 -7.71 -1.89 -7.54
N ILE A 16 -8.50 -1.19 -6.72
CA ILE A 16 -9.75 -0.52 -7.14
C ILE A 16 -9.44 0.71 -8.05
N ARG A 17 -8.22 0.81 -8.59
CA ARG A 17 -7.84 1.83 -9.56
C ARG A 17 -6.97 1.21 -10.64
N PRO A 18 -7.36 1.27 -11.94
CA PRO A 18 -6.48 0.83 -13.00
C PRO A 18 -5.22 1.70 -13.00
N PHE A 19 -4.07 1.10 -12.76
CA PHE A 19 -2.76 1.72 -13.03
C PHE A 19 -2.54 1.67 -14.55
N PRO A 20 -2.51 2.81 -15.27
CA PRO A 20 -2.22 2.80 -16.70
C PRO A 20 -0.76 2.39 -16.96
N GLY A 21 -0.54 1.14 -17.36
CA GLY A 21 0.76 0.62 -17.79
C GLY A 21 1.11 -0.72 -17.14
N GLU A 22 1.43 -1.72 -17.95
CA GLU A 22 1.89 -3.03 -17.49
C GLU A 22 3.13 -2.86 -16.59
N GLY A 23 3.05 -3.33 -15.34
CA GLY A 23 4.19 -3.35 -14.41
C GLY A 23 4.42 -2.07 -13.59
N ALA A 24 3.62 -1.01 -13.74
CA ALA A 24 3.79 0.20 -12.92
C ALA A 24 3.68 -0.06 -11.40
N TYR A 25 2.89 -1.07 -11.00
CA TYR A 25 2.74 -1.49 -9.61
C TYR A 25 4.06 -1.97 -8.96
N LEU A 26 5.07 -2.38 -9.75
CA LEU A 26 6.39 -2.78 -9.24
C LEU A 26 7.13 -1.61 -8.54
N LEU A 27 6.75 -0.37 -8.87
CA LEU A 27 7.28 0.84 -8.27
C LEU A 27 6.46 1.33 -7.07
N ASP A 28 5.34 0.68 -6.77
CA ASP A 28 4.52 1.00 -5.60
C ASP A 28 5.27 0.61 -4.31
N PRO A 29 5.51 1.54 -3.37
CA PRO A 29 6.11 1.21 -2.07
C PRO A 29 5.38 0.09 -1.32
N VAL A 30 4.05 0.04 -1.45
CA VAL A 30 3.22 -0.96 -0.78
C VAL A 30 3.50 -2.35 -1.36
N TYR A 31 3.52 -2.45 -2.70
CA TYR A 31 3.87 -3.69 -3.39
C TYR A 31 5.29 -4.14 -3.05
N GLN A 32 6.26 -3.22 -3.06
CA GLN A 32 7.64 -3.57 -2.73
C GLN A 32 7.81 -4.04 -1.28
N ALA A 33 7.06 -3.47 -0.34
CA ALA A 33 7.08 -3.90 1.05
C ALA A 33 6.51 -5.31 1.20
N LEU A 34 5.37 -5.60 0.58
CA LEU A 34 4.75 -6.94 0.56
C LEU A 34 5.67 -7.96 -0.12
N PHE A 35 6.26 -7.62 -1.27
CA PHE A 35 7.20 -8.48 -1.98
C PHE A 35 8.45 -8.82 -1.16
N ARG A 36 8.86 -7.95 -0.23
CA ARG A 36 9.98 -8.17 0.69
C ARG A 36 9.59 -8.92 1.96
N GLY A 37 8.32 -9.31 2.11
CA GLY A 37 7.83 -10.03 3.29
C GLY A 37 7.71 -9.15 4.53
N ILE A 38 7.26 -7.89 4.38
CA ILE A 38 6.91 -7.07 5.54
C ILE A 38 5.83 -7.76 6.37
N GLU A 39 5.93 -7.64 7.69
CA GLU A 39 4.89 -8.13 8.59
C GLU A 39 3.53 -7.44 8.32
N PRO A 40 2.39 -8.14 8.48
CA PRO A 40 1.08 -7.51 8.46
C PRO A 40 0.96 -6.48 9.58
N GLY A 41 0.23 -5.39 9.35
CA GLY A 41 0.04 -4.35 10.36
C GLY A 41 -0.43 -3.01 9.82
N PHE A 42 -0.27 -1.98 10.64
CA PHE A 42 -0.65 -0.60 10.32
C PHE A 42 0.61 0.25 10.10
N TYR A 43 0.68 0.92 8.95
CA TYR A 43 1.85 1.68 8.50
C TYR A 43 1.43 3.04 7.94
N HIS A 44 2.30 4.04 8.08
CA HIS A 44 2.28 5.19 7.18
C HIS A 44 2.90 4.81 5.85
N LEU A 45 2.37 5.36 4.75
CA LEU A 45 2.98 5.20 3.43
C LEU A 45 4.44 5.66 3.42
N LYS A 46 4.75 6.72 4.19
CA LYS A 46 6.12 7.23 4.34
C LYS A 46 7.09 6.20 4.93
N GLU A 47 6.63 5.31 5.81
CA GLU A 47 7.47 4.26 6.39
C GLU A 47 7.85 3.20 5.36
N LEU A 48 7.01 2.99 4.35
CA LEU A 48 7.26 2.04 3.26
C LEU A 48 7.99 2.68 2.08
N SER A 49 7.92 4.01 1.98
CA SER A 49 8.43 4.76 0.84
C SER A 49 9.93 5.06 0.98
N PRO A 50 10.69 5.01 -0.13
CA PRO A 50 12.04 5.57 -0.17
C PRO A 50 12.06 7.08 0.19
N ASP A 51 13.17 7.58 0.74
CA ASP A 51 13.31 8.99 1.13
C ASP A 51 13.00 9.98 -0.01
N ASN A 52 13.40 9.63 -1.23
CA ASN A 52 13.19 10.43 -2.43
C ASN A 52 11.88 10.10 -3.19
N PHE A 53 10.97 9.31 -2.60
CA PHE A 53 9.74 8.85 -3.25
C PHE A 53 8.92 10.01 -3.83
N LYS A 54 8.74 11.10 -3.07
CA LYS A 54 7.98 12.29 -3.51
C LYS A 54 8.63 13.05 -4.69
N GLN A 55 9.90 12.78 -4.98
CA GLN A 55 10.64 13.34 -6.13
C GLN A 55 10.57 12.44 -7.37
N SER A 56 10.12 11.19 -7.21
CA SER A 56 10.05 10.23 -8.31
C SER A 56 8.98 10.61 -9.33
N GLU A 57 9.23 10.24 -10.58
CA GLU A 57 8.21 10.34 -11.64
C GLU A 57 6.98 9.48 -11.32
N TYR A 58 7.20 8.31 -10.73
CA TYR A 58 6.12 7.42 -10.30
C TYR A 58 5.17 8.13 -9.33
N TYR A 59 5.69 8.79 -8.27
CA TYR A 59 4.86 9.58 -7.36
C TYR A 59 4.08 10.67 -8.08
N ARG A 60 4.72 11.39 -9.01
CA ARG A 60 4.08 12.47 -9.78
C ARG A 60 2.90 11.97 -10.61
N VAL A 61 3.02 10.80 -11.23
CA VAL A 61 2.00 10.22 -12.11
C VAL A 61 0.86 9.57 -11.32
N TYR A 62 1.19 8.80 -10.27
CA TYR A 62 0.22 7.92 -9.62
C TYR A 62 -0.29 8.42 -8.26
N TYR A 63 0.53 9.12 -7.49
CA TYR A 63 0.16 9.58 -6.14
C TYR A 63 -0.23 11.05 -6.11
N LYS A 64 0.55 11.94 -6.75
CA LYS A 64 0.31 13.39 -6.71
C LYS A 64 -1.05 13.79 -7.29
N ALA A 65 -1.51 13.09 -8.33
CA ALA A 65 -2.80 13.35 -8.98
C ALA A 65 -4.01 12.93 -8.11
N THR A 66 -3.81 12.17 -7.04
CA THR A 66 -4.91 11.76 -6.13
C THR A 66 -5.40 12.92 -5.26
N GLY A 67 -4.57 13.95 -5.05
CA GLY A 67 -4.87 15.02 -4.10
C GLY A 67 -4.84 14.58 -2.64
N ILE A 68 -4.35 13.38 -2.34
CA ILE A 68 -4.19 12.88 -0.99
C ILE A 68 -2.85 13.36 -0.41
N VAL A 69 -2.85 13.82 0.84
CA VAL A 69 -1.68 14.43 1.49
C VAL A 69 -1.10 13.63 2.64
N GLU A 70 -1.91 12.78 3.25
CA GLU A 70 -1.51 11.90 4.34
C GLU A 70 -2.17 10.54 4.13
N ASP A 71 -1.35 9.50 4.19
CA ASP A 71 -1.73 8.13 3.85
C ASP A 71 -1.24 7.19 4.93
N VAL A 72 -2.20 6.50 5.54
CA VAL A 72 -1.94 5.33 6.38
C VAL A 72 -2.59 4.12 5.75
N LEU A 73 -2.04 2.94 6.01
CA LEU A 73 -2.52 1.72 5.41
C LEU A 73 -2.48 0.54 6.37
N TYR A 74 -3.41 -0.40 6.18
CA TYR A 74 -3.35 -1.73 6.76
C TYR A 74 -2.84 -2.72 5.73
N LEU A 75 -1.88 -3.55 6.14
CA LEU A 75 -1.42 -4.72 5.40
C LEU A 75 -1.96 -5.97 6.08
N VAL A 76 -2.66 -6.77 5.31
CA VAL A 76 -3.31 -8.01 5.78
C VAL A 76 -2.86 -9.15 4.89
N MET A 77 -2.27 -10.19 5.48
CA MET A 77 -2.02 -11.45 4.79
C MET A 77 -3.27 -12.32 4.85
N LEU A 78 -3.81 -12.66 3.68
CA LEU A 78 -5.00 -13.51 3.56
C LEU A 78 -4.59 -14.99 3.57
N ASP A 79 -3.58 -15.33 2.79
CA ASP A 79 -2.94 -16.65 2.72
C ASP A 79 -1.45 -16.50 2.35
N GLU A 80 -0.79 -17.58 1.91
CA GLU A 80 0.66 -17.59 1.58
C GLU A 80 1.01 -16.72 0.37
N ASP A 81 0.08 -16.58 -0.59
CA ASP A 81 0.33 -15.90 -1.87
C ASP A 81 -0.53 -14.64 -2.06
N THR A 82 -1.48 -14.39 -1.15
CA THR A 82 -2.46 -13.31 -1.26
C THR A 82 -2.35 -12.33 -0.10
N SER A 83 -2.16 -11.06 -0.46
CA SER A 83 -2.12 -9.92 0.46
C SER A 83 -3.17 -8.89 0.10
N LEU A 84 -3.71 -8.22 1.12
CA LEU A 84 -4.62 -7.10 1.00
C LEU A 84 -3.99 -5.86 1.61
N SER A 85 -3.93 -4.78 0.84
CA SER A 85 -3.58 -3.45 1.35
C SER A 85 -4.82 -2.55 1.35
N ILE A 86 -5.09 -1.92 2.49
CA ILE A 86 -6.21 -0.97 2.64
C ILE A 86 -5.61 0.38 3.00
N MET A 87 -5.65 1.33 2.07
CA MET A 87 -5.14 2.68 2.27
C MET A 87 -6.25 3.65 2.68
N LEU A 88 -5.98 4.45 3.70
CA LEU A 88 -6.82 5.52 4.22
C LEU A 88 -6.12 6.87 3.99
N GLY A 89 -6.56 7.56 2.94
CA GLY A 89 -6.06 8.87 2.58
C GLY A 89 -6.81 10.01 3.27
N ARG A 90 -6.13 11.13 3.50
CA ARG A 90 -6.76 12.45 3.75
C ARG A 90 -6.59 13.39 2.57
N ASP A 91 -7.68 14.04 2.21
CA ASP A 91 -7.70 15.04 1.14
C ASP A 91 -6.81 16.25 1.45
N LEU A 92 -6.29 16.85 0.37
CA LEU A 92 -5.58 18.13 0.39
C LEU A 92 -6.40 19.20 1.13
N GLY A 93 -5.77 19.86 2.09
CA GLY A 93 -6.40 20.90 2.92
C GLY A 93 -6.98 20.38 4.24
N LYS A 94 -7.00 19.06 4.47
CA LYS A 94 -7.22 18.49 5.80
C LYS A 94 -5.91 18.39 6.58
N PRO A 95 -5.93 18.56 7.92
CA PRO A 95 -4.74 18.29 8.72
C PRO A 95 -4.37 16.80 8.64
N PRO A 96 -3.08 16.45 8.76
CA PRO A 96 -2.64 15.07 8.92
C PRO A 96 -3.36 14.37 10.10
N TYR A 97 -3.34 13.04 10.11
CA TYR A 97 -3.84 12.29 11.27
C TYR A 97 -3.04 12.65 12.51
N THR A 98 -3.73 13.05 13.57
CA THR A 98 -3.14 13.26 14.89
C THR A 98 -2.67 11.94 15.48
N GLU A 99 -1.74 11.97 16.43
CA GLU A 99 -1.27 10.78 17.13
C GLU A 99 -2.43 10.00 17.79
N GLN A 100 -3.42 10.72 18.35
CA GLN A 100 -4.60 10.10 18.95
C GLN A 100 -5.45 9.35 17.91
N GLU A 101 -5.65 9.93 16.73
CA GLU A 101 -6.37 9.27 15.62
C GLU A 101 -5.59 8.05 15.11
N GLN A 102 -4.27 8.18 14.94
CA GLN A 102 -3.42 7.05 14.55
C GLN A 102 -3.48 5.92 15.58
N ASN A 103 -3.46 6.22 16.88
CA ASN A 103 -3.60 5.19 17.91
C ASN A 103 -4.96 4.49 17.87
N ARG A 104 -6.04 5.23 17.57
CA ARG A 104 -7.35 4.59 17.36
C ARG A 104 -7.35 3.68 16.14
N LEU A 105 -6.72 4.10 15.04
CA LEU A 105 -6.58 3.28 13.83
C LEU A 105 -5.75 2.01 14.12
N ARG A 106 -4.62 2.12 14.83
CA ARG A 106 -3.83 0.97 15.27
C ARG A 106 -4.64 -0.02 16.11
N ILE A 107 -5.49 0.46 17.02
CA ILE A 107 -6.35 -0.40 17.85
C ILE A 107 -7.35 -1.20 16.99
N VAL A 108 -7.78 -0.66 15.85
CA VAL A 108 -8.77 -1.28 14.96
C VAL A 108 -8.13 -2.28 13.99
N GLU A 109 -6.80 -2.31 13.84
CA GLU A 109 -6.07 -3.24 12.95
C GLU A 109 -6.54 -4.70 13.07
N PRO A 110 -6.73 -5.30 14.27
CA PRO A 110 -7.15 -6.69 14.37
C PRO A 110 -8.54 -6.95 13.76
N ILE A 111 -9.44 -5.97 13.83
CA ILE A 111 -10.78 -6.05 13.23
C ILE A 111 -10.66 -6.06 11.72
N VAL A 112 -9.84 -5.16 11.17
CA VAL A 112 -9.58 -5.08 9.72
C VAL A 112 -8.97 -6.37 9.20
N ARG A 113 -7.95 -6.89 9.90
CA ARG A 113 -7.29 -8.16 9.58
C ARG A 113 -8.27 -9.33 9.54
N ASN A 114 -9.13 -9.43 10.55
CA ASN A 114 -10.10 -10.54 10.61
C ASN A 114 -11.19 -10.40 9.56
N ALA A 115 -11.65 -9.18 9.28
CA ALA A 115 -12.63 -8.94 8.21
C ALA A 115 -12.10 -9.35 6.83
N GLY A 116 -10.81 -9.10 6.56
CA GLY A 116 -10.17 -9.52 5.31
C GLY A 116 -10.11 -11.04 5.13
N LYS A 117 -9.96 -11.81 6.21
CA LYS A 117 -9.84 -13.29 6.14
C LYS A 117 -11.16 -14.05 5.98
N LEU A 118 -12.30 -13.36 6.01
CA LEU A 118 -13.63 -13.97 5.95
C LEU A 118 -14.19 -14.07 4.51
N SER A 119 -13.45 -13.59 3.51
CA SER A 119 -13.82 -13.61 2.09
C SER A 119 -13.28 -14.82 1.35
#